data_AF-A0A063Z941-F1
#
_entry.id   AF-A0A063Z941-F1
#
_cell.length_a   1.000
_cell.length_b   1.000
_cell.length_c   1.000
_cell.angle_alpha   90.00
_cell.angle_beta   90.00
_cell.angle_gamma   90.00
#
_symmetry.space_group_name_H-M   'P 1'
#
loop_
_entity.id
_entity.type
_entity.pdbx_description
1 polymer ?
#
loop_
_entity_poly.entity_id
_entity_poly.type
_entity_poly.pdbx_seq_one_letter_code
_entity_poly.pdbx_strand_id
1 'polypeptide(L)'
;MIDVVAASFLIGFSGAASPGPMTASVLGLGSRQPGRFVAGLVAGHGIPEAAMVAAIAFGVRDIPHIDLIAILGSGVLVALGTMQFLRAGETVPATGETKTPVAFGLACTLGNPYWWVWWLTFGVGFLALHPAFVEFYVGHIGADIVWLGLLAFAVSRGANVLGPHYKKVVQASGLAMVLFGLYFILTILSP
;
A
#
# COMPACT_ATOMS: atom_id res chain seq x y z
N MET A 1 17.63 -17.91 -10.91
CA MET A 1 17.38 -16.48 -10.58
C MET A 1 16.01 -15.97 -11.07
N ILE A 2 15.53 -16.36 -12.27
CA ILE A 2 14.19 -15.96 -12.76
C ILE A 2 13.03 -16.48 -11.89
N ASP A 3 13.23 -17.63 -11.26
CA ASP A 3 12.38 -18.26 -10.25
C ASP A 3 12.15 -17.34 -9.04
N VAL A 4 13.17 -16.64 -8.55
CA VAL A 4 13.01 -15.65 -7.46
C VAL A 4 12.22 -14.44 -7.92
N VAL A 5 12.50 -13.92 -9.13
CA VAL A 5 11.72 -12.81 -9.70
C VAL A 5 10.25 -13.20 -9.82
N ALA A 6 9.96 -14.38 -10.37
CA ALA A 6 8.60 -14.87 -10.53
C ALA A 6 7.90 -15.13 -9.19
N ALA A 7 8.58 -15.76 -8.24
CA ALA A 7 8.04 -16.00 -6.90
C ALA A 7 7.74 -14.68 -6.18
N SER A 8 8.69 -13.74 -6.18
CA SER A 8 8.54 -12.40 -5.58
C SER A 8 7.42 -11.61 -6.25
N PHE A 9 7.32 -11.66 -7.57
CA PHE A 9 6.22 -11.03 -8.32
C PHE A 9 4.85 -11.60 -7.95
N LEU A 10 4.73 -12.93 -7.88
CA LEU A 10 3.46 -13.58 -7.55
C LEU A 10 3.04 -13.32 -6.10
N ILE A 11 3.98 -13.40 -5.15
CA ILE A 11 3.67 -13.13 -3.74
C ILE A 11 3.51 -11.64 -3.46
N GLY A 12 4.16 -10.76 -4.22
CA GLY A 12 4.02 -9.31 -4.11
C GLY A 12 2.57 -8.85 -4.24
N PHE A 13 1.74 -9.55 -5.02
CA PHE A 13 0.30 -9.29 -5.08
C PHE A 13 -0.40 -9.42 -3.73
N SER A 14 0.06 -10.29 -2.81
CA SER A 14 -0.52 -10.39 -1.47
C SER A 14 -0.33 -9.10 -0.68
N GLY A 15 0.79 -8.41 -0.92
CA GLY A 15 1.06 -7.11 -0.34
C GLY A 15 0.30 -5.99 -1.03
N ALA A 16 0.46 -5.87 -2.34
CA ALA A 16 -0.14 -4.81 -3.15
C ALA A 16 -1.68 -4.80 -3.08
N ALA A 17 -2.32 -5.98 -3.02
CA ALA A 17 -3.77 -6.11 -2.98
C ALA A 17 -4.41 -5.87 -1.61
N SER A 18 -3.60 -5.77 -0.55
CA SER A 18 -4.12 -5.48 0.80
C SER A 18 -4.84 -4.11 0.82
N PRO A 19 -6.00 -3.99 1.49
CA PRO A 19 -6.64 -2.70 1.67
C PRO A 19 -5.75 -1.78 2.51
N GLY A 20 -5.34 -0.65 1.92
CA GLY A 20 -4.37 0.24 2.54
C GLY A 20 -4.38 1.64 1.96
N PRO A 21 -3.54 2.55 2.50
CA PRO A 21 -3.50 3.96 2.13
C PRO A 21 -3.27 4.19 0.62
N MET A 22 -2.43 3.37 -0.03
CA MET A 22 -2.18 3.48 -1.47
C MET A 22 -3.41 3.11 -2.30
N THR A 23 -4.02 1.96 -2.04
CA THR A 23 -5.28 1.51 -2.69
C THR A 23 -6.38 2.56 -2.53
N ALA A 24 -6.55 3.07 -1.31
CA ALA A 24 -7.49 4.14 -1.00
C ALA A 24 -7.23 5.41 -1.82
N SER A 25 -5.97 5.77 -1.99
CA SER A 25 -5.57 6.95 -2.77
C SER A 25 -5.88 6.80 -4.25
N VAL A 26 -5.66 5.60 -4.81
CA VAL A 26 -6.04 5.31 -6.21
C VAL A 26 -7.55 5.33 -6.39
N LEU A 27 -8.32 4.73 -5.49
CA LEU A 27 -9.78 4.77 -5.52
C LEU A 27 -10.34 6.20 -5.43
N GLY A 28 -9.68 7.06 -4.64
CA GLY A 28 -10.04 8.48 -4.49
C GLY A 28 -9.91 9.33 -5.77
N LEU A 29 -9.19 8.85 -6.79
CA LEU A 29 -9.08 9.54 -8.07
C LEU A 29 -10.41 9.52 -8.86
N GLY A 30 -11.20 8.45 -8.71
CA GLY A 30 -12.42 8.25 -9.49
C GLY A 30 -12.15 8.27 -11.00
N SER A 31 -12.89 9.08 -11.74
CA SER A 31 -12.76 9.18 -13.21
C SER A 31 -11.61 10.06 -13.70
N ARG A 32 -10.79 10.63 -12.81
CA ARG A 32 -9.63 11.45 -13.17
C ARG A 32 -8.53 10.62 -13.82
N GLN A 33 -7.66 11.26 -14.62
CA GLN A 33 -6.51 10.59 -15.24
C GLN A 33 -5.51 10.12 -14.18
N PRO A 34 -5.32 8.80 -13.98
CA PRO A 34 -4.57 8.33 -12.84
C PRO A 34 -3.05 8.20 -13.11
N GLY A 35 -2.63 8.17 -14.37
CA GLY A 35 -1.30 7.68 -14.77
C GLY A 35 -0.13 8.35 -14.06
N ARG A 36 -0.04 9.69 -14.10
CA ARG A 36 1.09 10.43 -13.48
C ARG A 36 1.09 10.32 -11.95
N PHE A 37 -0.08 10.42 -11.34
CA PHE A 37 -0.22 10.31 -9.89
C PHE A 37 0.19 8.92 -9.41
N VAL A 38 -0.32 7.86 -10.06
CA VAL A 38 -0.03 6.47 -9.68
C VAL A 38 1.42 6.11 -9.93
N ALA A 39 2.02 6.55 -11.04
CA ALA A 39 3.45 6.38 -11.27
C ALA A 39 4.29 7.03 -10.16
N GLY A 40 3.94 8.26 -9.75
CA GLY A 40 4.60 8.92 -8.63
C GLY A 40 4.37 8.21 -7.29
N LEU A 41 3.15 7.71 -7.05
CA LEU A 41 2.79 6.97 -5.83
C LEU A 41 3.63 5.68 -5.70
N VAL A 42 3.74 4.91 -6.78
CA VAL A 42 4.56 3.68 -6.84
C VAL A 42 6.05 4.00 -6.71
N ALA A 43 6.53 5.06 -7.35
CA ALA A 43 7.92 5.50 -7.20
C ALA A 43 8.24 5.88 -5.73
N GLY A 44 7.31 6.54 -5.05
CA GLY A 44 7.41 6.84 -3.62
C GLY A 44 7.43 5.60 -2.73
N HIS A 45 6.65 4.58 -3.09
CA HIS A 45 6.60 3.30 -2.39
C HIS A 45 7.89 2.47 -2.57
N GLY A 46 8.43 2.44 -3.78
CA GLY A 46 9.64 1.69 -4.09
C GLY A 46 10.89 2.16 -3.32
N ILE A 47 10.88 3.39 -2.77
CA ILE A 47 11.99 3.94 -1.96
C ILE A 47 12.10 3.21 -0.60
N PRO A 48 11.07 3.21 0.28
CA PRO A 48 11.07 2.36 1.49
C PRO A 48 11.37 0.89 1.23
N GLU A 49 10.86 0.34 0.12
CA GLU A 49 11.11 -1.06 -0.22
C GLU A 49 12.58 -1.34 -0.55
N ALA A 50 13.20 -0.50 -1.38
CA ALA A 50 14.61 -0.61 -1.68
C ALA A 50 15.46 -0.49 -0.40
N ALA A 51 15.08 0.44 0.48
CA ALA A 51 15.73 0.62 1.78
C ALA A 51 15.57 -0.62 2.67
N MET A 52 14.39 -1.23 2.70
CA MET A 52 14.12 -2.45 3.47
C MET A 52 14.90 -3.65 2.93
N VAL A 53 14.90 -3.87 1.62
CA VAL A 53 15.70 -4.92 0.97
C VAL A 53 17.19 -4.75 1.29
N ALA A 54 17.71 -3.52 1.20
CA ALA A 54 19.09 -3.22 1.55
C ALA A 54 19.37 -3.48 3.04
N ALA A 55 18.47 -3.07 3.94
CA ALA A 55 18.59 -3.33 5.37
C ALA A 55 18.65 -4.84 5.66
N ILE A 56 17.78 -5.63 5.03
CA ILE A 56 17.78 -7.10 5.14
C ILE A 56 19.08 -7.67 4.56
N ALA A 57 19.62 -7.12 3.47
CA ALA A 57 20.92 -7.54 2.94
C ALA A 57 22.07 -7.29 3.94
N PHE A 58 22.00 -6.21 4.72
CA PHE A 58 22.96 -5.90 5.80
C PHE A 58 22.67 -6.65 7.12
N GLY A 59 21.69 -7.55 7.14
CA GLY A 59 21.42 -8.43 8.28
C GLY A 59 20.35 -7.93 9.24
N VAL A 60 19.59 -6.89 8.90
CA VAL A 60 18.40 -6.51 9.67
C VAL A 60 17.36 -7.64 9.56
N ARG A 61 16.86 -8.10 10.71
CA ARG A 61 15.86 -9.17 10.80
C ARG A 61 14.65 -8.75 11.62
N ASP A 62 14.84 -7.82 12.56
CA ASP A 62 13.83 -7.26 13.43
C ASP A 62 14.02 -5.75 13.58
N ILE A 63 12.96 -5.06 14.03
CA ILE A 63 12.99 -3.62 14.31
C ILE A 63 12.54 -3.42 15.76
N PRO A 64 13.36 -2.75 16.60
CA PRO A 64 12.97 -2.43 17.97
C PRO A 64 11.66 -1.62 18.01
N HIS A 65 10.79 -1.94 18.96
CA HIS A 65 9.52 -1.25 19.16
C HIS A 65 8.57 -1.32 17.93
N ILE A 66 8.61 -2.42 17.17
CA ILE A 66 7.72 -2.64 16.03
C ILE A 66 6.23 -2.50 16.41
N ASP A 67 5.85 -2.86 17.63
CA ASP A 67 4.48 -2.70 18.14
C ASP A 67 4.03 -1.23 18.16
N LEU A 68 4.94 -0.29 18.49
CA LEU A 68 4.64 1.14 18.47
C LEU A 68 4.42 1.62 17.03
N ILE A 69 5.27 1.18 16.10
CA ILE A 69 5.14 1.50 14.67
C ILE A 69 3.81 0.95 14.14
N ALA A 70 3.48 -0.28 14.49
CA ALA A 70 2.25 -0.94 14.07
C ALA A 70 1.01 -0.27 14.67
N ILE A 71 1.02 0.14 15.95
CA ILE A 71 -0.07 0.92 16.57
C ILE A 71 -0.25 2.27 15.87
N LEU A 72 0.84 3.02 15.64
CA LEU A 72 0.78 4.32 14.97
C LEU A 72 0.25 4.19 13.54
N GLY A 73 0.76 3.23 12.78
CA GLY A 73 0.28 2.93 11.43
C GLY A 73 -1.19 2.49 11.42
N SER A 74 -1.61 1.70 12.40
CA SER A 74 -3.01 1.30 12.54
C SER A 74 -3.93 2.48 12.84
N GLY A 75 -3.49 3.43 13.67
CA GLY A 75 -4.19 4.71 13.88
C GLY A 75 -4.31 5.53 12.61
N VAL A 76 -3.25 5.60 11.79
CA VAL A 76 -3.30 6.22 10.46
C VAL A 76 -4.30 5.50 9.55
N LEU A 77 -4.33 4.17 9.57
CA LEU A 77 -5.25 3.38 8.77
C LEU A 77 -6.72 3.64 9.15
N VAL A 78 -7.03 3.72 10.46
CA VAL A 78 -8.36 4.09 10.97
C VAL A 78 -8.73 5.52 10.55
N ALA A 79 -7.81 6.48 10.69
CA ALA A 79 -8.06 7.87 10.34
C ALA A 79 -8.33 8.05 8.84
N LEU A 80 -7.48 7.46 7.98
CA LEU A 80 -7.64 7.51 6.53
C LEU A 80 -8.89 6.77 6.07
N GLY A 81 -9.17 5.60 6.65
CA GLY A 81 -10.37 4.83 6.35
C GLY A 81 -11.65 5.58 6.70
N THR A 82 -11.69 6.21 7.88
CA THR A 82 -12.82 7.04 8.33
C THR A 82 -13.00 8.24 7.42
N MET A 83 -11.92 8.97 7.10
CA MET A 83 -11.97 10.12 6.19
C MET A 83 -12.47 9.70 4.79
N GLN A 84 -11.98 8.57 4.27
CA GLN A 84 -12.40 8.04 2.98
C GLN A 84 -13.88 7.62 2.98
N PHE A 85 -14.35 7.00 4.06
CA PHE A 85 -15.75 6.60 4.19
C PHE A 85 -16.70 7.79 4.24
N LEU A 86 -16.37 8.81 5.03
CA LEU A 86 -17.21 9.99 5.24
C LEU A 86 -17.23 10.92 4.01
N ARG A 87 -16.08 11.11 3.36
CA ARG A 87 -15.94 12.01 2.20
C ARG A 87 -16.21 11.34 0.86
N ALA A 88 -16.70 10.10 0.86
CA ALA A 88 -16.97 9.36 -0.37
C ALA A 88 -18.04 10.07 -1.22
N GLY A 89 -17.63 10.57 -2.39
CA GLY A 89 -18.51 11.30 -3.31
C GLY A 89 -18.49 12.81 -3.16
N GLU A 90 -17.73 13.35 -2.20
CA GLU A 90 -17.42 14.79 -2.21
C GLU A 90 -16.51 15.10 -3.41
N THR A 91 -16.86 16.12 -4.18
CA THR A 91 -15.96 16.70 -5.17
C THR A 91 -14.87 17.46 -4.43
N VAL A 92 -13.77 16.78 -4.07
CA VAL A 92 -12.60 17.46 -3.51
C VAL A 92 -12.18 18.53 -4.53
N PRO A 93 -12.15 19.82 -4.15
CA PRO A 93 -11.79 20.91 -5.05
C PRO A 93 -10.44 20.61 -5.73
N ALA A 94 -10.36 20.90 -7.02
CA ALA A 94 -9.17 20.66 -7.86
C ALA A 94 -7.92 21.48 -7.46
N THR A 95 -7.94 22.14 -6.31
CA THR A 95 -6.86 23.01 -5.82
C THR A 95 -5.76 22.24 -5.08
N GLY A 96 -5.96 20.95 -4.81
CA GLY A 96 -5.01 20.09 -4.11
C GLY A 96 -4.70 18.83 -4.89
N GLU A 97 -4.17 18.95 -6.12
CA GLU A 97 -3.23 17.92 -6.57
C GLU A 97 -2.26 17.69 -5.40
N THR A 98 -2.11 16.46 -4.93
CA THR A 98 -0.93 16.08 -4.15
C THR A 98 0.25 16.40 -5.05
N LYS A 99 0.80 17.62 -4.94
CA LYS A 99 1.87 18.15 -5.80
C LYS A 99 3.15 17.29 -5.73
N THR A 100 3.17 16.34 -4.80
CA THR A 100 4.28 15.45 -4.49
C THR A 100 3.79 14.00 -4.34
N PRO A 101 3.31 13.34 -5.41
CA PRO A 101 2.80 11.96 -5.35
C PRO A 101 3.84 10.96 -4.81
N VAL A 102 5.13 11.23 -5.04
CA VAL A 102 6.25 10.46 -4.48
C VAL A 102 6.31 10.55 -2.96
N ALA A 103 6.29 11.75 -2.40
CA ALA A 103 6.30 11.93 -0.94
C ALA A 103 5.06 11.29 -0.29
N PHE A 104 3.92 11.37 -0.99
CA PHE A 104 2.69 10.76 -0.54
C PHE A 104 2.74 9.23 -0.58
N GLY A 105 3.33 8.63 -1.61
CA GLY A 105 3.57 7.18 -1.68
C GLY A 105 4.47 6.68 -0.56
N LEU A 106 5.55 7.41 -0.27
CA LEU A 106 6.43 7.13 0.85
C LEU A 106 5.68 7.18 2.19
N ALA A 107 4.91 8.24 2.43
CA ALA A 107 4.13 8.39 3.66
C ALA A 107 3.06 7.29 3.81
N CYS A 108 2.37 6.96 2.72
CA CYS A 108 1.38 5.88 2.67
C CYS A 108 2.00 4.51 3.00
N THR A 109 3.24 4.28 2.55
CA THR A 109 3.97 3.02 2.76
C THR A 109 4.41 2.89 4.22
N LEU A 110 5.10 3.89 4.75
CA LEU A 110 5.60 3.88 6.13
C LEU A 110 4.47 3.91 7.16
N GLY A 111 3.34 4.55 6.82
CA GLY A 111 2.14 4.59 7.65
C GLY A 111 1.27 3.34 7.55
N ASN A 112 1.62 2.35 6.71
CA ASN A 112 0.86 1.11 6.57
C ASN A 112 1.45 0.01 7.49
N PRO A 113 0.77 -0.40 8.57
CA PRO A 113 1.28 -1.44 9.48
C PRO A 113 1.46 -2.78 8.77
N TYR A 114 0.63 -3.08 7.77
CA TYR A 114 0.72 -4.32 7.00
C TYR A 114 2.05 -4.41 6.23
N TRP A 115 2.56 -3.29 5.69
CA TRP A 115 3.84 -3.27 4.95
C TRP A 115 4.99 -3.71 5.86
N TRP A 116 5.05 -3.20 7.09
CA TRP A 116 6.05 -3.60 8.07
C TRP A 116 5.96 -5.08 8.44
N VAL A 117 4.75 -5.57 8.73
CA VAL A 117 4.53 -6.97 9.08
C VAL A 117 4.94 -7.88 7.92
N TRP A 118 4.56 -7.56 6.68
CA TRP A 118 4.90 -8.36 5.50
C TRP A 118 6.42 -8.47 5.30
N TRP A 119 7.14 -7.35 5.40
CA TRP A 119 8.58 -7.31 5.21
C TRP A 119 9.34 -8.02 6.34
N LEU A 120 8.93 -7.83 7.59
CA LEU A 120 9.60 -8.45 8.76
C LEU A 120 9.24 -9.92 8.97
N THR A 121 8.22 -10.43 8.28
CA THR A 121 7.85 -11.85 8.32
C THR A 121 8.29 -12.55 7.04
N PHE A 122 7.48 -12.45 5.99
CA PHE A 122 7.72 -13.12 4.73
C PHE A 122 8.99 -12.59 4.04
N GLY A 123 9.17 -11.27 3.96
CA GLY A 123 10.33 -10.66 3.29
C GLY A 123 11.66 -11.13 3.86
N VAL A 124 11.84 -10.97 5.18
CA VAL A 124 13.01 -11.46 5.91
C VAL A 124 13.20 -12.98 5.76
N GLY A 125 12.14 -13.77 5.96
CA GLY A 125 12.21 -15.23 5.89
C GLY A 125 12.60 -15.74 4.50
N PHE A 126 12.00 -15.18 3.45
CA PHE A 126 12.29 -15.54 2.07
C PHE A 126 13.74 -15.18 1.69
N LEU A 127 14.16 -13.94 1.97
CA LEU A 127 15.51 -13.46 1.63
C LEU A 127 16.62 -14.12 2.45
N ALA A 128 16.30 -14.66 3.63
CA ALA A 128 17.23 -15.49 4.39
C ALA A 128 17.51 -16.85 3.71
N LEU A 129 16.51 -17.43 3.04
CA LEU A 129 16.64 -18.69 2.31
C LEU A 129 17.16 -18.49 0.87
N HIS A 130 16.81 -17.36 0.26
CA HIS A 130 17.13 -17.02 -1.12
C HIS A 130 17.72 -15.61 -1.19
N PRO A 131 19.05 -15.44 -1.00
CA PRO A 131 19.70 -14.12 -0.92
C PRO A 131 19.89 -13.46 -2.31
N ALA A 132 18.81 -13.40 -3.10
CA ALA A 132 18.73 -12.79 -4.42
C ALA A 132 17.95 -11.47 -4.33
N PHE A 133 18.57 -10.48 -3.69
CA PHE A 133 17.94 -9.23 -3.25
C PHE A 133 17.44 -8.36 -4.42
N VAL A 134 18.24 -8.26 -5.49
CA VAL A 134 17.89 -7.45 -6.66
C VAL A 134 16.73 -8.08 -7.41
N GLU A 135 16.80 -9.40 -7.63
CA GLU A 135 15.75 -10.19 -8.26
C GLU A 135 14.44 -10.11 -7.48
N PHE A 136 14.54 -10.23 -6.15
CA PHE A 136 13.39 -10.12 -5.26
C PHE A 136 12.75 -8.73 -5.36
N TYR A 137 13.56 -7.66 -5.27
CA TYR A 137 13.06 -6.28 -5.38
C TYR A 137 12.40 -6.02 -6.73
N VAL A 138 13.03 -6.41 -7.84
CA VAL A 138 12.49 -6.24 -9.19
C VAL A 138 11.16 -6.98 -9.36
N GLY A 139 11.08 -8.21 -8.85
CA GLY A 139 9.83 -8.98 -8.86
C GLY A 139 8.75 -8.29 -8.03
N HIS A 140 9.09 -7.86 -6.81
CA HIS A 140 8.13 -7.26 -5.86
C HIS A 140 7.57 -5.94 -6.38
N ILE A 141 8.45 -4.98 -6.71
CA ILE A 141 8.01 -3.68 -7.23
C ILE A 141 7.28 -3.82 -8.57
N GLY A 142 7.62 -4.85 -9.35
CA GLY A 142 6.88 -5.22 -10.55
C GLY A 142 5.42 -5.58 -10.24
N ALA A 143 5.17 -6.30 -9.14
CA ALA A 143 3.82 -6.62 -8.70
C ALA A 143 3.04 -5.35 -8.30
N ASP A 144 3.68 -4.41 -7.59
CA ASP A 144 3.05 -3.13 -7.22
C ASP A 144 2.70 -2.28 -8.43
N ILE A 145 3.62 -2.17 -9.40
CA ILE A 145 3.39 -1.45 -10.66
C ILE A 145 2.20 -2.06 -11.39
N VAL A 146 2.16 -3.39 -11.53
CA VAL A 146 1.08 -4.09 -12.24
C VAL A 146 -0.24 -3.92 -11.48
N TRP A 147 -0.27 -4.20 -10.19
CA TRP A 147 -1.49 -4.13 -9.40
C TRP A 147 -2.06 -2.72 -9.32
N LEU A 148 -1.26 -1.72 -8.93
CA LEU A 148 -1.72 -0.34 -8.82
C LEU A 148 -2.04 0.27 -10.18
N GLY A 149 -1.31 -0.13 -11.24
CA GLY A 149 -1.64 0.23 -12.62
C GLY A 149 -2.99 -0.34 -13.07
N LEU A 150 -3.26 -1.63 -12.80
CA LEU A 150 -4.53 -2.28 -13.10
C LEU A 150 -5.68 -1.67 -12.30
N LEU A 151 -5.48 -1.43 -11.00
CA LEU A 151 -6.45 -0.77 -10.13
C LEU A 151 -6.78 0.63 -10.66
N ALA A 152 -5.77 1.40 -11.03
CA ALA A 152 -5.93 2.74 -11.59
C ALA A 152 -6.72 2.74 -12.91
N PHE A 153 -6.40 1.79 -13.79
CA PHE A 153 -7.16 1.60 -15.03
C PHE A 153 -8.62 1.24 -14.73
N ALA A 154 -8.85 0.27 -13.85
CA ALA A 154 -10.19 -0.15 -13.43
C ALA A 154 -10.98 1.00 -12.79
N VAL A 155 -10.34 1.84 -11.98
CA VAL A 155 -10.95 3.03 -11.38
C VAL A 155 -11.33 4.07 -12.44
N SER A 156 -10.42 4.40 -13.36
CA SER A 156 -10.66 5.42 -14.39
C SER A 156 -11.86 5.11 -15.29
N ARG A 157 -12.11 3.82 -15.55
CA ARG A 157 -13.26 3.34 -16.35
C ARG A 157 -14.47 3.05 -15.48
N GLY A 158 -14.27 2.30 -14.40
CA GLY A 158 -15.30 1.82 -13.50
C GLY A 158 -16.03 2.93 -12.75
N ALA A 159 -15.36 4.04 -12.43
CA ALA A 159 -16.01 5.18 -11.79
C ALA A 159 -17.11 5.78 -12.67
N ASN A 160 -16.89 5.90 -13.98
CA ASN A 160 -17.91 6.38 -14.92
C ASN A 160 -19.02 5.35 -15.14
N VAL A 161 -18.69 4.06 -15.20
CA VAL A 161 -19.66 2.97 -15.38
C VAL A 161 -20.60 2.85 -14.17
N LEU A 162 -20.04 2.95 -12.96
CA LEU A 162 -20.81 2.83 -11.70
C LEU A 162 -21.52 4.13 -11.32
N GLY A 163 -21.07 5.28 -11.83
CA GLY A 163 -21.66 6.59 -11.57
C GLY A 163 -21.88 6.83 -10.06
N PRO A 164 -23.12 7.12 -9.62
CA PRO A 164 -23.43 7.35 -8.20
C PRO A 164 -23.12 6.17 -7.27
N HIS A 165 -23.03 4.95 -7.80
CA HIS A 165 -22.71 3.75 -7.01
C HIS A 165 -21.22 3.61 -6.73
N TYR A 166 -20.34 4.33 -7.44
CA TYR A 166 -18.91 4.30 -7.19
C TYR A 166 -18.55 4.73 -5.75
N LYS A 167 -19.35 5.63 -5.15
CA LYS A 167 -19.18 6.01 -3.75
C LYS A 167 -19.21 4.82 -2.79
N LYS A 168 -20.00 3.77 -3.08
CA LYS A 168 -20.06 2.56 -2.24
C LYS A 168 -18.76 1.77 -2.28
N VAL A 169 -18.06 1.76 -3.42
CA VAL A 169 -16.74 1.11 -3.55
C VAL A 169 -15.72 1.84 -2.69
N VAL A 170 -15.71 3.17 -2.76
CA VAL A 170 -14.82 4.02 -1.93
C VAL A 170 -15.14 3.84 -0.44
N GLN A 171 -16.43 3.80 -0.06
CA GLN A 171 -16.86 3.53 1.31
C GLN A 171 -16.44 2.13 1.79
N ALA A 172 -16.61 1.10 0.96
CA ALA A 172 -16.21 -0.25 1.31
C ALA A 172 -14.70 -0.34 1.57
N SER A 173 -13.88 0.32 0.76
CA SER A 173 -12.43 0.44 0.99
C SER A 173 -12.11 1.14 2.31
N GLY A 174 -12.75 2.30 2.57
CA GLY A 174 -12.56 3.03 3.83
C GLY A 174 -12.96 2.21 5.05
N LEU A 175 -14.08 1.47 4.96
CA LEU A 175 -14.52 0.56 6.03
C LEU A 175 -13.52 -0.57 6.24
N ALA A 176 -13.01 -1.20 5.17
CA ALA A 176 -11.99 -2.24 5.27
C ALA A 176 -10.74 -1.74 6.00
N MET A 177 -10.26 -0.52 5.67
CA MET A 177 -9.12 0.10 6.37
C MET A 177 -9.39 0.31 7.86
N VAL A 178 -10.58 0.81 8.22
CA VAL A 178 -10.96 0.97 9.64
C VAL A 178 -10.95 -0.38 10.35
N LEU A 179 -11.55 -1.40 9.75
CA LEU A 179 -11.60 -2.74 10.35
C LEU A 179 -10.22 -3.35 10.52
N PHE A 180 -9.33 -3.25 9.52
CA PHE A 180 -7.95 -3.72 9.64
C PHE A 180 -7.16 -2.94 10.68
N GLY A 181 -7.32 -1.62 10.75
CA GLY A 181 -6.61 -0.80 11.74
C GLY A 181 -7.05 -1.13 13.16
N LEU A 182 -8.35 -1.28 13.39
CA LEU A 182 -8.88 -1.72 14.69
C LEU A 182 -8.43 -3.14 15.03
N TYR A 183 -8.45 -4.05 14.05
CA TYR A 183 -7.97 -5.42 14.23
C TYR A 183 -6.50 -5.45 14.69
N PHE A 184 -5.61 -4.73 14.01
CA PHE A 184 -4.20 -4.66 14.40
C PHE A 184 -4.00 -4.06 15.79
N ILE A 185 -4.72 -2.97 16.13
CA ILE A 185 -4.67 -2.40 17.49
C ILE A 185 -5.08 -3.44 18.54
N LEU A 186 -6.19 -4.14 18.32
CA LEU A 186 -6.68 -5.15 19.25
C LEU A 186 -5.71 -6.32 19.40
N THR A 187 -5.15 -6.81 18.29
CA THR A 187 -4.15 -7.89 18.29
C THR A 187 -2.89 -7.50 19.05
N ILE A 188 -2.42 -6.26 18.93
CA ILE A 188 -1.21 -5.80 19.63
C ILE A 188 -1.48 -5.59 21.13
N LEU A 189 -2.67 -5.10 21.49
CA LEU A 189 -3.04 -4.81 22.88
C LEU A 189 -3.57 -6.02 23.66
N SER A 190 -3.95 -7.10 22.97
CA SER A 190 -4.49 -8.33 23.58
C SER A 190 -3.51 -9.49 23.34
N PRO A 191 -2.43 -9.58 24.14
CA PRO A 191 -1.44 -10.64 24.02
C PRO A 191 -2.00 -12.04 24.34
#